data_AF-A0A8J6GV55-F1
#
_entry.id   AF-A0A8J6GV55-F1
#
_cell.length_a   1.000
_cell.length_b   1.000
_cell.length_c   1.000
_cell.angle_alpha   90.00
_cell.angle_beta   90.00
_cell.angle_gamma   90.00
#
_symmetry.space_group_name_H-M   'P 1'
#
loop_
_entity.id
_entity.type
_entity.pdbx_description
1 polymer ?
#
loop_
_entity_poly.entity_id
_entity_poly.type
_entity_poly.pdbx_seq_one_letter_code
_entity_poly.pdbx_strand_id
1 'polypeptide(L)'
;MISSKPRLVVPYGLKTLLEGVSRAILKTNPTNITQFAAVYFKELIVFREGNSSLDIKDLIKQFHQMKGKCHSDVVSAMLPLHTC
;
A
#
# COMPACT_ATOMS: atom_id res chain seq x y z
N MET A 1 16.15 -40.07 -0.90
CA MET A 1 15.15 -39.04 -1.27
C MET A 1 15.66 -37.70 -0.79
N ILE A 2 15.90 -36.75 -1.70
CA ILE A 2 16.32 -35.40 -1.32
C ILE A 2 15.10 -34.72 -0.67
N SER A 3 15.11 -34.55 0.65
CA SER A 3 14.13 -33.69 1.33
C SER A 3 14.46 -32.24 0.97
N SER A 4 13.91 -31.78 -0.14
CA SER A 4 13.96 -30.38 -0.56
C SER A 4 13.05 -29.57 0.36
N LYS A 5 13.55 -29.23 1.56
CA LYS A 5 12.93 -28.20 2.40
C LYS A 5 12.81 -26.93 1.54
N PRO A 6 11.59 -26.45 1.25
CA PRO A 6 11.43 -25.24 0.46
C PRO A 6 12.10 -24.09 1.20
N ARG A 7 13.05 -23.42 0.54
CA ARG A 7 13.67 -22.21 1.09
C ARG A 7 12.64 -21.09 1.00
N LEU A 8 12.14 -20.65 2.15
CA LEU A 8 11.26 -19.49 2.23
C LEU A 8 12.13 -18.24 2.08
N VAL A 9 12.16 -17.68 0.88
CA VAL A 9 12.86 -16.43 0.58
C VAL A 9 11.85 -15.28 0.61
N VAL A 10 12.12 -14.27 1.43
CA VAL A 10 11.31 -13.05 1.49
C VAL A 10 11.80 -12.08 0.40
N PRO A 11 10.94 -11.66 -0.55
CA PRO A 11 11.33 -10.70 -1.58
C PRO A 11 11.77 -9.36 -1.00
N TYR A 12 12.76 -8.75 -1.64
CA TYR A 12 13.20 -7.41 -1.29
C TYR A 12 12.05 -6.41 -1.39
N GLY A 13 11.92 -5.54 -0.38
CA GLY A 13 10.86 -4.53 -0.33
C GLY A 13 9.52 -5.00 0.24
N LEU A 14 9.29 -6.32 0.41
CA LEU A 14 8.02 -6.84 0.92
C LEU A 14 7.69 -6.32 2.32
N LYS A 15 8.67 -6.29 3.23
CA LYS A 15 8.49 -5.71 4.58
C LYS A 15 7.98 -4.27 4.52
N THR A 16 8.64 -3.43 3.71
CA THR A 16 8.28 -2.01 3.57
C THR A 16 6.89 -1.84 2.96
N LEU A 17 6.52 -2.70 2.00
CA LEU A 17 5.20 -2.72 1.39
C LEU A 17 4.10 -3.03 2.40
N LEU A 18 4.32 -4.09 3.20
CA LEU A 18 3.40 -4.50 4.26
C LEU A 18 3.28 -3.44 5.36
N GLU A 19 4.41 -2.86 5.80
CA GLU A 19 4.39 -1.76 6.76
C GLU A 19 3.61 -0.55 6.26
N GLY A 20 3.72 -0.23 4.96
CA GLY A 20 2.99 0.86 4.32
C GLY A 20 1.48 0.67 4.41
N VAL A 21 0.98 -0.47 3.91
CA VAL A 21 -0.46 -0.77 3.93
C VAL A 21 -0.99 -0.94 5.36
N SER A 22 -0.22 -1.57 6.26
CA SER A 22 -0.62 -1.70 7.67
C SER A 22 -0.75 -0.34 8.36
N ARG A 23 0.18 0.60 8.13
CA ARG A 23 0.05 1.97 8.67
C ARG A 23 -1.14 2.70 8.08
N ALA A 24 -1.40 2.54 6.78
CA ALA A 24 -2.54 3.15 6.12
C ALA A 24 -3.88 2.61 6.68
N ILE A 25 -3.97 1.29 6.90
CA ILE A 25 -5.13 0.63 7.54
C ILE A 25 -5.32 1.14 8.97
N LEU A 26 -4.26 1.18 9.80
CA LEU A 26 -4.38 1.65 11.18
C LEU A 26 -4.81 3.12 11.27
N LYS A 27 -4.36 3.95 10.32
CA LYS A 27 -4.73 5.38 10.26
C LYS A 27 -6.17 5.60 9.81
N THR A 28 -6.66 4.78 8.88
CA THR A 28 -7.99 4.95 8.28
C THR A 28 -9.08 4.13 8.95
N ASN A 29 -8.69 3.09 9.68
CA ASN A 29 -9.55 2.10 10.35
C ASN A 29 -10.74 1.65 9.48
N PRO A 30 -10.49 1.09 8.28
CA PRO A 30 -11.53 0.75 7.33
C PRO A 30 -12.36 -0.44 7.83
N THR A 31 -13.67 -0.40 7.60
CA THR A 31 -14.58 -1.53 7.90
C THR A 31 -14.23 -2.78 7.10
N ASN A 32 -13.72 -2.63 5.88
CA ASN A 32 -13.28 -3.73 5.01
C ASN A 32 -11.80 -3.58 4.63
N ILE A 33 -10.94 -4.33 5.31
CA ILE A 33 -9.49 -4.31 5.11
C ILE A 33 -9.10 -4.82 3.71
N THR A 34 -9.76 -5.85 3.20
CA THR A 34 -9.43 -6.45 1.89
C THR A 34 -9.72 -5.48 0.75
N GLN A 35 -10.87 -4.82 0.79
CA GLN A 35 -11.24 -3.80 -0.20
C GLN A 35 -10.28 -2.61 -0.13
N PHE A 36 -9.95 -2.14 1.07
CA PHE A 36 -8.97 -1.08 1.26
C PHE A 36 -7.59 -1.47 0.67
N ALA A 37 -7.11 -2.68 0.94
CA ALA A 37 -5.84 -3.17 0.44
C ALA A 37 -5.82 -3.26 -1.09
N ALA A 38 -6.89 -3.75 -1.72
CA ALA A 38 -7.01 -3.83 -3.17
C ALA A 38 -6.90 -2.43 -3.83
N VAL A 39 -7.59 -1.44 -3.27
CA VAL A 39 -7.54 -0.05 -3.74
C VAL A 39 -6.14 0.55 -3.51
N TYR A 40 -5.58 0.36 -2.33
CA TYR A 40 -4.25 0.85 -1.98
C TYR A 40 -3.18 0.32 -2.95
N PHE A 41 -3.18 -0.99 -3.24
CA PHE A 41 -2.20 -1.56 -4.17
C PHE A 41 -2.43 -1.12 -5.62
N LYS A 42 -3.69 -0.93 -6.03
CA LYS A 42 -4.01 -0.39 -7.35
C LYS A 42 -3.42 1.01 -7.53
N GLU A 43 -3.61 1.91 -6.55
CA GLU A 43 -3.02 3.26 -6.58
C GLU A 43 -1.49 3.20 -6.57
N LEU A 44 -0.89 2.31 -5.77
CA LEU A 44 0.55 2.16 -5.71
C LEU A 44 1.16 1.70 -7.04
N ILE A 45 0.46 0.83 -7.78
CA ILE A 45 0.87 0.40 -9.12
C ILE A 45 0.82 1.58 -10.10
N VAL A 46 -0.27 2.35 -10.11
CA VAL A 46 -0.39 3.55 -10.96
C VAL A 46 0.71 4.57 -10.62
N PHE A 47 1.00 4.77 -9.33
CA PHE A 47 2.10 5.65 -8.91
C PHE A 47 3.47 5.14 -9.39
N ARG A 48 3.67 3.81 -9.42
CA ARG A 48 4.88 3.19 -9.98
C ARG A 48 5.04 3.44 -11.47
N GLU A 49 3.95 3.42 -12.24
CA GLU A 49 4.00 3.68 -13.69
C GLU A 49 4.57 5.08 -13.99
N GLY A 50 4.19 6.09 -13.19
CA GLY A 50 4.76 7.43 -13.28
C GLY A 50 6.17 7.59 -12.69
N ASN A 51 6.69 6.59 -11.97
CA ASN A 51 7.95 6.63 -11.24
C ASN A 51 8.77 5.34 -11.43
N SER A 52 8.85 4.88 -12.67
CA SER A 52 9.40 3.56 -13.03
C SER A 52 10.89 3.37 -12.69
N SER A 53 11.64 4.45 -12.47
CA SER A 53 13.05 4.42 -12.05
C SER A 53 13.28 4.34 -10.55
N LEU A 54 12.24 4.47 -9.70
CA LEU A 54 12.41 4.45 -8.25
C LEU A 54 12.55 3.03 -7.70
N ASP A 55 13.43 2.87 -6.70
CA ASP A 55 13.46 1.66 -5.88
C ASP A 55 12.12 1.47 -5.15
N ILE A 56 11.68 0.23 -4.96
CA ILE A 56 10.41 -0.09 -4.30
C ILE A 56 10.29 0.55 -2.92
N LYS A 57 11.38 0.63 -2.14
CA LYS A 57 11.32 1.25 -0.81
C LYS A 57 11.13 2.75 -0.90
N ASP A 58 11.79 3.42 -1.84
CA ASP A 58 11.67 4.86 -2.03
C ASP A 58 10.36 5.24 -2.70
N LEU A 59 9.84 4.40 -3.61
CA LEU A 59 8.50 4.51 -4.16
C LEU A 59 7.46 4.52 -3.03
N ILE A 60 7.51 3.55 -2.10
CA ILE A 60 6.57 3.47 -0.98
C ILE A 60 6.70 4.67 -0.04
N LYS A 61 7.93 5.15 0.22
CA LYS A 61 8.13 6.37 1.02
C LYS A 61 7.51 7.58 0.32
N GLN A 62 7.78 7.78 -0.97
CA GLN A 62 7.28 8.91 -1.73
C GLN A 62 5.76 8.87 -1.88
N PHE A 63 5.18 7.69 -2.09
CA PHE A 63 3.72 7.49 -2.12
C PHE A 63 3.05 8.01 -0.83
N HIS A 64 3.62 7.68 0.34
CA HIS A 64 3.11 8.19 1.62
C HIS A 64 3.43 9.67 1.87
N GLN A 65 4.60 10.16 1.45
CA GLN A 65 4.97 11.57 1.59
C GLN A 65 4.12 12.48 0.69
N MET A 66 3.78 12.03 -0.52
CA MET A 66 2.90 12.75 -1.44
C MET A 66 1.48 12.82 -0.88
N LYS A 67 0.95 11.70 -0.34
CA LYS A 67 -0.34 11.70 0.38
C LYS A 67 -0.35 12.52 1.68
N GLY A 68 0.81 12.95 2.18
CA GLY A 68 0.92 13.85 3.35
C GLY A 68 0.94 15.34 3.00
N LYS A 69 1.25 15.72 1.76
CA LYS A 69 1.45 17.12 1.33
C LYS A 69 0.25 17.74 0.62
N CYS A 70 -0.66 16.93 0.09
CA CYS A 70 -2.01 17.36 -0.23
C CYS A 70 -2.94 16.99 0.93
N HIS A 71 -3.22 17.97 1.78
CA HIS A 71 -4.54 18.04 2.39
C HIS A 71 -5.57 18.06 1.25
N SER A 72 -6.68 17.35 1.41
CA SER A 72 -7.82 17.24 0.47
C SER A 72 -7.79 16.09 -0.56
N ASP A 73 -8.63 15.08 -0.28
CA ASP A 73 -9.72 14.59 -1.15
C ASP A 73 -9.78 13.11 -1.58
N VAL A 74 -8.71 12.30 -1.54
CA VAL A 74 -8.83 10.91 -2.08
C VAL A 74 -8.95 9.80 -1.04
N VAL A 75 -8.52 10.00 0.21
CA VAL A 75 -8.75 9.01 1.29
C VAL A 75 -10.06 9.28 2.04
N SER A 76 -10.55 10.53 2.05
CA SER A 76 -11.91 10.84 2.51
C SER A 76 -13.01 10.34 1.55
N ALA A 77 -12.69 10.16 0.26
CA ALA A 77 -13.66 9.67 -0.73
C ALA A 77 -13.97 8.16 -0.62
N MET A 78 -13.30 7.43 0.27
CA MET A 78 -13.53 5.98 0.46
C MET A 78 -14.28 5.63 1.76
N LEU A 79 -14.66 6.62 2.57
CA LEU A 79 -15.77 6.43 3.51
C LEU A 79 -17.05 6.37 2.66
N PRO A 80 -17.86 5.30 2.74
CA PRO A 80 -19.15 5.31 2.09
C PRO A 80 -19.94 6.50 2.62
N LEU A 81 -20.20 7.46 1.74
CA LEU A 81 -21.37 8.33 1.78
C LEU A 81 -22.62 7.42 1.75
N HIS A 82 -22.94 6.84 2.90
CA HIS A 82 -24.25 6.25 3.16
C HIS A 82 -24.52 6.19 4.67
N THR A 83 -24.60 7.36 5.29
CA THR A 83 -25.50 7.57 6.42
C THR A 83 -26.09 8.97 6.33
N CYS A 84 -27.07 9.12 5.42
CA CYS A 84 -28.28 9.87 5.73
C CYS A 84 -29.36 8.83 6.03
#